data_AF-A0A1W1BDH8-F1
#
_entry.id   AF-A0A1W1BDH8-F1
#
_cell.length_a   1.000
_cell.length_b   1.000
_cell.length_c   1.000
_cell.angle_alpha   90.00
_cell.angle_beta   90.00
_cell.angle_gamma   90.00
#
_symmetry.space_group_name_H-M   'P 1'
#
loop_
_entity.id
_entity.type
_entity.pdbx_description
1 polymer ?
#
loop_
_entity_poly.entity_id
_entity_poly.type
_entity_poly.pdbx_seq_one_letter_code
_entity_poly.pdbx_strand_id
1 'polypeptide(L)'
;MKIFLTTLILTTFTIAQDAHLILNCRAWENSSRGFDYNDNKVAITLFRNIAWRNGGVAYKFGMTNHNLIQNIAIESKRNYISSNVYQEDNSWNREKYRVANDIISFDDSSISASRDANGTIKRDGFLELKKDTLFFRENINKKYNRLIELIKTNY
;
A
#
# COMPACT_ATOMS: atom_id res chain seq x y z
N MET A 1 -19.58 24.17 11.13
CA MET A 1 -18.59 23.07 10.93
C MET A 1 -19.29 21.98 10.12
N LYS A 2 -19.06 21.90 8.80
CA LYS A 2 -19.68 20.89 7.93
C LYS A 2 -18.79 19.65 7.93
N ILE A 3 -19.26 18.59 8.60
CA ILE A 3 -18.65 17.27 8.55
C ILE A 3 -19.08 16.64 7.22
N PHE A 4 -18.17 16.56 6.25
CA PHE A 4 -18.35 15.71 5.06
C PHE A 4 -18.04 14.28 5.47
N LEU A 5 -19.05 13.50 5.84
CA LEU A 5 -18.96 12.04 5.74
C LEU A 5 -18.99 11.71 4.25
N THR A 6 -17.86 11.31 3.69
CA THR A 6 -17.85 10.72 2.36
C THR A 6 -18.41 9.31 2.50
N THR A 7 -19.68 9.14 2.12
CA THR A 7 -20.29 7.83 1.93
C THR A 7 -19.42 7.05 0.95
N LEU A 8 -18.73 6.03 1.43
CA LEU A 8 -18.11 5.02 0.57
C LEU A 8 -19.26 4.26 -0.09
N ILE A 9 -19.66 4.68 -1.30
CA ILE A 9 -20.60 3.91 -2.12
C ILE A 9 -19.88 2.59 -2.42
N LEU A 10 -20.27 1.52 -1.73
CA LEU A 10 -19.92 0.16 -2.12
C LEU A 10 -20.61 -0.11 -3.47
N THR A 11 -19.95 0.27 -4.55
CA THR A 11 -20.28 -0.25 -5.88
C THR A 11 -19.57 -1.59 -5.99
N THR A 12 -20.33 -2.67 -6.18
CA THR A 12 -19.76 -3.98 -6.47
C THR A 12 -19.11 -3.92 -7.84
N PHE A 13 -17.79 -4.08 -7.89
CA PHE A 13 -17.05 -4.24 -9.13
C PHE A 13 -16.68 -5.71 -9.29
N THR A 14 -16.91 -6.27 -10.47
CA THR A 14 -16.35 -7.57 -10.84
C THR A 14 -14.86 -7.36 -11.09
N ILE A 15 -14.03 -7.88 -10.20
CA ILE A 15 -12.61 -8.08 -10.49
C ILE A 15 -12.51 -9.34 -11.36
N ALA A 16 -11.60 -9.40 -12.34
CA ALA A 16 -11.45 -10.65 -13.09
C ALA A 16 -11.04 -11.76 -12.14
N GLN A 17 -11.28 -12.98 -12.59
CA GLN A 17 -10.78 -14.16 -11.93
C GLN A 17 -9.26 -14.03 -11.69
N ASP A 18 -8.82 -14.35 -10.47
CA ASP A 18 -7.42 -14.32 -10.00
C ASP A 18 -6.78 -12.92 -9.86
N ALA A 19 -7.58 -11.86 -9.99
CA ALA A 19 -7.22 -10.50 -9.64
C ALA A 19 -6.99 -10.33 -8.13
N HIS A 20 -5.81 -9.84 -7.74
CA HIS A 20 -5.53 -9.56 -6.33
C HIS A 20 -5.52 -8.05 -6.05
N LEU A 21 -6.19 -7.66 -4.97
CA LEU A 21 -6.25 -6.28 -4.48
C LEU A 21 -5.68 -6.23 -3.06
N ILE A 22 -4.61 -5.47 -2.86
CA ILE A 22 -3.91 -5.34 -1.57
C ILE A 22 -3.94 -3.87 -1.15
N LEU A 23 -4.71 -3.59 -0.10
CA LEU A 23 -5.03 -2.24 0.36
C LEU A 23 -4.61 -2.03 1.81
N ASN A 24 -3.88 -0.95 2.08
CA ASN A 24 -3.54 -0.54 3.45
C ASN A 24 -2.83 -1.64 4.28
N CYS A 25 -2.06 -2.50 3.61
CA CYS A 25 -1.31 -3.59 4.24
C CYS A 25 0.12 -3.16 4.58
N ARG A 26 0.74 -3.93 5.49
CA ARG A 26 2.11 -3.69 5.98
C ARG A 26 2.91 -4.97 5.79
N ALA A 27 4.13 -4.85 5.27
CA ALA A 27 5.10 -5.94 5.15
C ALA A 27 6.43 -5.49 5.75
N TRP A 28 6.86 -6.13 6.84
CA TRP A 28 8.08 -5.74 7.53
C TRP A 28 8.98 -6.92 7.85
N GLU A 29 10.29 -6.65 7.89
CA GLU A 29 11.33 -7.58 8.34
C GLU A 29 11.28 -8.98 7.72
N ASN A 30 10.66 -9.14 6.55
CA ASN A 30 10.72 -10.40 5.83
C ASN A 30 12.17 -10.66 5.39
N SER A 31 12.59 -11.92 5.45
CA SER A 31 13.95 -12.35 5.13
C SER A 31 14.40 -11.93 3.71
N SER A 32 13.45 -11.80 2.77
CA SER A 32 13.75 -11.48 1.37
C SER A 32 12.91 -10.33 0.81
N ARG A 33 11.57 -10.48 0.75
CA ARG A 33 10.70 -9.60 -0.02
C ARG A 33 9.50 -9.17 0.82
N GLY A 34 9.08 -7.91 0.67
CA GLY A 34 7.85 -7.38 1.28
C GLY A 34 6.62 -7.79 0.46
N PHE A 35 6.38 -7.08 -0.64
CA PHE A 35 5.32 -7.41 -1.59
C PHE A 35 5.92 -8.00 -2.88
N ASP A 36 5.43 -9.15 -3.30
CA ASP A 36 5.92 -9.89 -4.46
C ASP A 36 4.76 -10.32 -5.36
N TYR A 37 4.85 -10.02 -6.65
CA TYR A 37 3.90 -10.52 -7.65
C TYR A 37 3.97 -12.03 -7.86
N ASN A 38 5.07 -12.68 -7.45
CA ASN A 38 5.28 -14.12 -7.53
C ASN A 38 4.91 -14.73 -8.89
N ASP A 39 5.34 -14.06 -9.96
CA ASP A 39 5.11 -14.49 -11.35
C ASP A 39 3.64 -14.57 -11.77
N ASN A 40 2.73 -13.94 -11.02
CA ASN A 40 1.30 -13.87 -11.33
C ASN A 40 1.08 -13.26 -12.72
N LYS A 41 0.28 -13.96 -13.54
CA LYS A 41 -0.06 -13.56 -14.90
C LYS A 41 -1.24 -12.61 -14.97
N VAL A 42 -2.02 -12.51 -13.91
CA VAL A 42 -3.12 -11.55 -13.74
C VAL A 42 -2.61 -10.31 -12.99
N ALA A 43 -3.15 -9.16 -13.36
CA ALA A 43 -2.78 -7.90 -12.73
C ALA A 43 -3.03 -7.95 -11.22
N ILE A 44 -2.14 -7.28 -10.48
CA ILE A 44 -2.26 -7.12 -9.04
C ILE A 44 -2.27 -5.63 -8.78
N THR A 45 -3.17 -5.18 -7.92
CA THR A 45 -3.30 -3.77 -7.56
C THR A 45 -2.93 -3.56 -6.10
N LEU A 46 -1.92 -2.72 -5.86
CA LEU A 46 -1.44 -2.32 -4.54
C LEU A 46 -1.76 -0.84 -4.30
N PHE A 47 -2.49 -0.55 -3.24
CA PHE A 47 -2.81 0.81 -2.84
C PHE A 47 -2.52 1.06 -1.36
N ARG A 48 -1.75 2.11 -1.07
CA ARG A 48 -1.45 2.59 0.29
C ARG A 48 -0.81 1.54 1.22
N ASN A 49 0.04 0.69 0.66
CA ASN A 49 0.77 -0.29 1.45
C ASN A 49 2.10 0.28 1.96
N ILE A 50 2.64 -0.31 3.03
CA ILE A 50 3.94 0.06 3.60
C ILE A 50 4.83 -1.18 3.65
N ALA A 51 6.01 -1.10 3.03
CA ALA A 51 7.06 -2.10 3.10
C ALA A 51 8.25 -1.52 3.86
N TRP A 52 8.62 -2.14 4.98
CA TRP A 52 9.67 -1.65 5.87
C TRP A 52 10.74 -2.71 6.16
N ARG A 53 12.01 -2.39 5.92
CA ARG A 53 13.16 -3.22 6.32
C ARG A 53 13.09 -4.69 5.86
N ASN A 54 12.57 -4.94 4.66
CA ASN A 54 12.63 -6.29 4.08
C ASN A 54 14.06 -6.55 3.56
N GLY A 55 14.59 -7.76 3.82
CA GLY A 55 16.02 -8.07 3.68
C GLY A 55 16.63 -7.86 2.29
N GLY A 56 15.79 -7.84 1.25
CA GLY A 56 16.17 -7.55 -0.14
C GLY A 56 15.31 -6.48 -0.78
N VAL A 57 14.05 -6.80 -1.05
CA VAL A 57 13.18 -6.00 -1.94
C VAL A 57 11.92 -5.58 -1.21
N ALA A 58 11.57 -4.29 -1.23
CA ALA A 58 10.30 -3.82 -0.68
C ALA A 58 9.13 -4.20 -1.58
N TYR A 59 9.22 -3.87 -2.87
CA TYR A 59 8.22 -4.22 -3.89
C TYR A 59 8.90 -4.89 -5.09
N LYS A 60 8.51 -6.13 -5.40
CA LYS A 60 8.93 -6.87 -6.59
C LYS A 60 7.71 -7.08 -7.50
N PHE A 61 7.66 -6.41 -8.65
CA PHE A 61 6.54 -6.48 -9.61
C PHE A 61 7.04 -6.38 -11.05
N GLY A 62 6.66 -7.33 -11.90
CA GLY A 62 7.08 -7.37 -13.30
C GLY A 62 6.30 -8.39 -14.14
N MET A 63 6.68 -8.58 -15.40
CA MET A 63 6.03 -9.44 -16.41
C MET A 63 4.59 -9.07 -16.81
N THR A 64 3.73 -8.71 -15.86
CA THR A 64 2.32 -8.34 -16.08
C THR A 64 2.09 -6.86 -15.73
N ASN A 65 1.06 -6.24 -16.30
CA ASN A 65 0.70 -4.84 -16.09
C ASN A 65 0.04 -4.64 -14.71
N HIS A 66 0.83 -4.71 -13.64
CA HIS A 66 0.38 -4.46 -12.27
C HIS A 66 0.18 -2.95 -12.01
N ASN A 67 -0.53 -2.62 -10.92
CA ASN A 67 -0.80 -1.24 -10.52
C ASN A 67 -0.31 -0.97 -9.11
N LEU A 68 0.67 -0.07 -8.94
CA LEU A 68 1.22 0.32 -7.64
C LEU A 68 0.96 1.81 -7.41
N ILE A 69 0.08 2.13 -6.46
CA ILE A 69 -0.36 3.50 -6.20
C ILE A 69 -0.19 3.84 -4.71
N GLN A 70 0.43 4.98 -4.42
CA GLN A 70 0.55 5.51 -3.05
C GLN A 70 1.22 4.53 -2.05
N ASN A 71 2.09 3.63 -2.53
CA ASN A 71 2.80 2.70 -1.66
C ASN A 71 4.08 3.32 -1.11
N ILE A 72 4.49 2.86 0.06
CA ILE A 72 5.66 3.37 0.79
C ILE A 72 6.68 2.25 0.92
N ALA A 73 7.92 2.51 0.49
CA ALA A 73 9.09 1.70 0.78
C ALA A 73 10.02 2.48 1.73
N ILE A 74 10.40 1.87 2.85
CA ILE A 74 11.32 2.42 3.85
C ILE A 74 12.38 1.35 4.18
N GLU A 75 13.66 1.71 4.15
CA GLU A 75 14.77 0.89 4.66
C GLU A 75 14.91 -0.54 4.08
N SER A 76 14.28 -0.82 2.94
CA SER A 76 14.59 -2.02 2.15
C SER A 76 15.67 -1.69 1.12
N LYS A 77 16.49 -2.66 0.69
CA LYS A 77 17.65 -2.36 -0.17
C LYS A 77 17.26 -1.75 -1.51
N ARG A 78 16.11 -2.15 -2.08
CA ARG A 78 15.59 -1.65 -3.36
C ARG A 78 14.12 -1.99 -3.59
N ASN A 79 13.58 -1.41 -4.67
CA ASN A 79 12.40 -1.92 -5.38
C ASN A 79 12.85 -2.57 -6.69
N TYR A 80 12.14 -3.61 -7.13
CA TYR A 80 12.33 -4.22 -8.45
C TYR A 80 11.01 -4.12 -9.21
N ILE A 81 10.88 -3.09 -10.05
CA ILE A 81 9.64 -2.77 -10.74
C ILE A 81 9.93 -2.63 -12.23
N SER A 82 9.29 -3.47 -13.06
CA SER A 82 9.41 -3.40 -14.52
C SER A 82 8.73 -2.16 -15.10
N SER A 83 9.18 -1.70 -16.27
CA SER A 83 8.70 -0.48 -16.92
C SER A 83 7.21 -0.53 -17.34
N ASN A 84 6.66 -1.72 -17.54
CA ASN A 84 5.26 -1.93 -17.90
C ASN A 84 4.30 -1.85 -16.69
N VAL A 85 4.83 -1.82 -15.45
CA VAL A 85 4.02 -1.68 -14.24
C VAL A 85 3.60 -0.22 -14.07
N TYR A 86 2.30 0.01 -13.90
CA TYR A 86 1.77 1.34 -13.62
C TYR A 86 2.14 1.76 -12.19
N GLN A 87 2.71 2.96 -12.07
CA GLN A 87 3.23 3.50 -10.80
C GLN A 87 2.80 4.95 -10.63
N GLU A 88 2.14 5.27 -9.51
CA GLU A 88 1.71 6.64 -9.20
C GLU A 88 1.89 6.94 -7.71
N ASP A 89 2.48 8.10 -7.38
CA ASP A 89 2.61 8.63 -6.01
C ASP A 89 3.23 7.70 -4.96
N ASN A 90 3.98 6.69 -5.37
CA ASN A 90 4.71 5.86 -4.41
C ASN A 90 5.89 6.65 -3.82
N SER A 91 6.46 6.19 -2.71
CA SER A 91 7.56 6.92 -2.05
C SER A 91 8.78 7.08 -2.95
N TRP A 92 9.03 6.10 -3.83
CA TRP A 92 10.09 6.13 -4.84
C TRP A 92 9.76 7.01 -6.06
N ASN A 93 8.51 7.44 -6.24
CA ASN A 93 8.15 8.47 -7.21
C ASN A 93 8.29 9.89 -6.62
N ARG A 94 8.49 9.98 -5.30
CA ARG A 94 8.49 11.23 -4.53
C ARG A 94 9.78 11.38 -3.73
N GLU A 95 10.92 11.27 -4.40
CA GLU A 95 12.24 11.19 -3.77
C GLU A 95 12.61 12.38 -2.87
N LYS A 96 11.97 13.55 -3.02
CA LYS A 96 12.18 14.70 -2.11
C LYS A 96 11.40 14.58 -0.79
N TYR A 97 10.40 13.71 -0.73
CA TYR A 97 9.54 13.53 0.43
C TYR A 97 10.07 12.43 1.36
N ARG A 98 10.52 12.80 2.55
CA ARG A 98 11.03 11.85 3.57
C ARG A 98 9.88 11.26 4.39
N VAL A 99 9.14 10.33 3.79
CA VAL A 99 7.93 9.75 4.42
C VAL A 99 8.19 9.01 5.73
N ALA A 100 9.42 8.55 5.98
CA ALA A 100 9.80 7.94 7.26
C ALA A 100 9.59 8.89 8.46
N ASN A 101 9.77 10.21 8.26
CA ASN A 101 9.54 11.21 9.31
C ASN A 101 8.07 11.34 9.71
N ASP A 102 7.16 10.83 8.88
CA ASP A 102 5.72 10.83 9.12
C ASP A 102 5.23 9.53 9.74
N ILE A 103 6.09 8.52 9.93
CA ILE A 103 5.72 7.30 10.62
C ILE A 103 5.62 7.58 12.13
N ILE A 104 4.54 7.11 12.75
CA ILE A 104 4.26 7.28 14.17
C ILE A 104 5.19 6.40 15.01
N SER A 105 5.30 5.12 14.66
CA SER A 105 6.16 4.16 15.35
C SER A 105 6.72 3.10 14.40
N PHE A 106 7.94 2.65 14.71
CA PHE A 106 8.60 1.50 14.10
C PHE A 106 8.72 0.33 15.10
N ASP A 107 8.12 0.42 16.27
CA ASP A 107 8.04 -0.66 17.26
C ASP A 107 6.87 -1.60 16.92
N ASP A 108 7.16 -2.87 16.62
CA ASP A 108 6.17 -3.87 16.19
C ASP A 108 5.62 -4.72 17.34
N SER A 109 5.98 -4.42 18.58
CA SER A 109 5.55 -5.16 19.79
C SER A 109 4.04 -5.28 19.93
N SER A 110 3.27 -4.32 19.41
CA SER A 110 1.80 -4.33 19.47
C SER A 110 1.14 -5.25 18.46
N ILE A 111 1.79 -5.51 17.34
CA ILE A 111 1.27 -6.40 16.29
C ILE A 111 1.60 -7.86 16.60
N SER A 112 2.69 -8.11 17.34
CA SER A 112 3.06 -9.43 17.83
C SER A 112 2.36 -9.82 19.14
N ALA A 113 1.72 -8.88 19.82
CA ALA A 113 0.94 -9.14 21.02
C ALA A 113 -0.36 -9.93 20.72
N SER A 114 -0.92 -10.53 21.78
CA SER A 114 -2.24 -11.15 21.72
C SER A 114 -3.30 -10.16 21.23
N ARG A 115 -4.20 -10.64 20.37
CA ARG A 115 -5.41 -9.91 19.99
C ARG A 115 -6.30 -9.69 21.21
N ASP A 116 -7.14 -8.66 21.16
CA ASP A 116 -8.15 -8.43 22.20
C ASP A 116 -9.23 -9.53 22.18
N ALA A 117 -10.15 -9.49 23.15
CA ALA A 117 -11.26 -10.44 23.25
C ALA A 117 -12.19 -10.44 22.01
N ASN A 118 -12.13 -9.39 21.19
CA ASN A 118 -12.88 -9.26 19.94
C ASN A 118 -12.05 -9.70 18.70
N GLY A 119 -10.83 -10.20 18.89
CA GLY A 119 -9.93 -10.60 17.80
C GLY A 119 -9.22 -9.43 17.10
N THR A 120 -9.30 -8.23 17.65
CA THR A 120 -8.70 -7.02 17.08
C THR A 120 -7.22 -6.93 17.42
N ILE A 121 -6.41 -6.48 16.46
CA ILE A 121 -5.01 -6.13 16.68
C ILE A 121 -4.94 -4.75 17.33
N LYS A 122 -4.12 -4.61 18.36
CA LYS A 122 -3.85 -3.31 18.97
C LYS A 122 -3.17 -2.38 17.95
N ARG A 123 -3.78 -1.23 17.69
CA ARG A 123 -3.20 -0.19 16.82
C ARG A 123 -2.65 0.93 17.68
N ASP A 124 -1.35 0.97 17.85
CA ASP A 124 -0.63 1.99 18.62
C ASP A 124 0.36 2.80 17.76
N GLY A 125 0.14 2.80 16.45
CA GLY A 125 0.89 3.61 15.51
C GLY A 125 2.03 2.89 14.79
N PHE A 126 2.26 1.59 15.03
CA PHE A 126 3.23 0.82 14.27
C PHE A 126 2.94 0.88 12.77
N LEU A 127 3.91 1.43 12.00
CA LEU A 127 3.79 1.69 10.57
C LEU A 127 2.46 2.37 10.20
N GLU A 128 2.10 3.38 10.99
CA GLU A 128 1.01 4.30 10.69
C GLU A 128 1.57 5.68 10.41
N LEU A 129 0.96 6.39 9.46
CA LEU A 129 1.32 7.77 9.20
C LEU A 129 0.62 8.70 10.19
N LYS A 130 1.32 9.76 10.57
CA LYS A 130 0.72 10.90 11.27
C LYS A 130 -0.48 11.42 10.46
N LYS A 131 -1.55 11.78 11.16
CA LYS A 131 -2.78 12.28 10.56
C LYS A 131 -2.56 13.52 9.67
N ASP A 132 -1.53 14.30 9.97
CA ASP A 132 -1.16 15.51 9.24
C ASP A 132 -0.13 15.29 8.13
N THR A 133 0.27 14.04 7.85
CA THR A 133 1.16 13.70 6.74
C THR A 133 0.70 14.38 5.45
N LEU A 134 1.64 14.93 4.70
CA LEU A 134 1.39 15.46 3.36
C LEU A 134 1.55 14.37 2.29
N PHE A 135 1.92 13.14 2.68
CA PHE A 135 2.19 12.07 1.72
C PHE A 135 0.91 11.66 0.98
N PHE A 136 -0.23 11.55 1.67
CA PHE A 136 -1.50 11.20 1.03
C PHE A 136 -2.45 12.38 0.79
N ARG A 137 -1.98 13.62 0.94
CA ARG A 137 -2.85 14.82 0.93
C ARG A 137 -3.26 15.32 -0.45
N GLU A 138 -2.82 14.70 -1.55
CA GLU A 138 -3.53 14.91 -2.83
C GLU A 138 -4.99 14.47 -2.70
N ASN A 139 -5.88 15.08 -3.49
CA ASN A 139 -7.33 14.85 -3.41
C ASN A 139 -7.67 13.35 -3.31
N ILE A 140 -8.02 12.90 -2.10
CA ILE A 140 -8.20 11.49 -1.78
C ILE A 140 -9.28 10.85 -2.65
N ASN A 141 -10.33 11.60 -2.98
CA ASN A 141 -11.41 11.15 -3.86
C ASN A 141 -10.90 10.93 -5.29
N LYS A 142 -10.01 11.81 -5.79
CA LYS A 142 -9.37 11.63 -7.10
C LYS A 142 -8.58 10.32 -7.16
N LYS A 143 -7.81 10.01 -6.11
CA LYS A 143 -6.98 8.80 -6.05
C LYS A 143 -7.80 7.53 -5.88
N TYR A 144 -8.89 7.58 -5.10
CA TYR A 144 -9.85 6.46 -5.03
C TYR A 144 -10.57 6.24 -6.36
N ASN A 145 -11.00 7.29 -7.04
CA ASN A 145 -11.60 7.16 -8.37
C ASN A 145 -10.60 6.56 -9.37
N ARG A 146 -9.34 6.98 -9.32
CA ARG A 146 -8.28 6.41 -10.14
C ARG A 146 -8.04 4.92 -9.87
N LEU A 147 -8.05 4.51 -8.59
CA LEU A 147 -7.99 3.11 -8.21
C LEU A 147 -9.16 2.32 -8.81
N ILE A 148 -10.38 2.85 -8.71
CA ILE A 148 -11.59 2.24 -9.28
C ILE A 148 -11.48 2.09 -10.80
N GLU A 149 -11.00 3.12 -11.51
CA GLU A 149 -10.75 3.05 -12.96
C GLU A 149 -9.79 1.92 -13.32
N LEU A 150 -8.66 1.82 -12.62
CA LEU A 150 -7.65 0.80 -12.89
C LEU A 150 -8.15 -0.62 -12.59
N ILE A 151 -9.01 -0.77 -11.58
CA ILE A 151 -9.67 -2.04 -11.33
C ILE A 151 -10.63 -2.38 -12.48
N LYS A 152 -11.33 -1.41 -13.07
CA LYS A 152 -12.27 -1.64 -14.17
C LYS A 152 -11.63 -1.90 -15.53
N THR A 153 -10.44 -1.36 -15.80
CA THR A 153 -9.82 -1.45 -17.14
C THR A 153 -8.91 -2.67 -17.31
N ASN A 154 -8.55 -3.33 -16.21
CA ASN A 154 -7.66 -4.50 -16.25
C ASN A 154 -8.42 -5.84 -16.31
N TYR A 155 -9.77 -5.79 -16.30
CA TYR A 155 -10.72 -6.89 -16.21
C TYR A 155 -11.93 -6.63 -17.10
#